data_AF-A0A1W2EPM1-F1
#
_entry.id   AF-A0A1W2EPM1-F1
#
_cell.length_a   1.000
_cell.length_b   1.000
_cell.length_c   1.000
_cell.angle_alpha   90.00
_cell.angle_beta   90.00
_cell.angle_gamma   90.00
#
_symmetry.space_group_name_H-M   'P 1'
#
loop_
_entity.id
_entity.type
_entity.pdbx_description
1 polymer ?
#
loop_
_entity_poly.entity_id
_entity_poly.type
_entity_poly.pdbx_seq_one_letter_code
_entity_poly.pdbx_strand_id
1 'polypeptide(L)' 'MSENPKRQVESLVEQILASDDMHRDWLMHRLQEAAAAIENLGEEVPADARKLLQGADEDADDAEFENFPV' A
#
# COMPACT_ATOMS: atom_id res chain seq x y z
N MET A 1 20.68 -15.16 0.53
CA MET A 1 19.36 -15.13 1.18
C MET A 1 18.53 -14.14 0.39
N SER A 2 17.75 -14.59 -0.60
CA SER A 2 16.75 -13.72 -1.21
C SER A 2 15.46 -14.01 -0.47
N GLU A 3 15.05 -13.10 0.42
CA GLU A 3 13.69 -13.13 0.96
C GLU A 3 12.72 -13.15 -0.21
N ASN A 4 11.77 -14.08 -0.17
CA ASN A 4 10.76 -14.19 -1.21
C ASN A 4 9.94 -12.88 -1.19
N PRO A 5 9.87 -12.13 -2.29
CA PRO A 5 9.22 -10.81 -2.29
C PRO A 5 7.74 -10.91 -1.88
N LYS A 6 7.08 -12.05 -2.12
CA LYS A 6 5.74 -12.32 -1.59
C LYS A 6 5.69 -12.35 -0.07
N ARG A 7 6.66 -12.99 0.59
CA ARG A 7 6.77 -12.98 2.06
C ARG A 7 7.03 -11.59 2.61
N GLN A 8 7.80 -10.77 1.90
CA GLN A 8 8.03 -9.39 2.29
C GLN A 8 6.72 -8.60 2.26
N VAL A 9 5.92 -8.78 1.22
CA VAL A 9 4.59 -8.16 1.11
C VAL A 9 3.64 -8.66 2.19
N GLU A 10 3.55 -9.97 2.44
CA GLU A 10 2.73 -10.55 3.52
C GLU A 10 3.12 -9.96 4.89
N SER A 11 4.42 -9.85 5.17
CA SER A 11 4.91 -9.26 6.42
C SER A 11 4.59 -7.77 6.55
N LEU A 12 4.60 -7.01 5.45
CA LEU A 12 4.20 -5.61 5.45
C LEU A 12 2.70 -5.47 5.72
N VAL A 13 1.87 -6.33 5.14
CA VAL A 13 0.42 -6.38 5.40
C VAL A 13 0.15 -6.61 6.88
N GLU A 14 0.80 -7.60 7.50
CA GLU A 14 0.64 -7.87 8.93
C GLU A 14 1.07 -6.66 9.80
N GLN A 15 2.17 -5.99 9.44
CA GLN A 15 2.63 -4.80 10.15
C GLN A 15 1.65 -3.64 10.01
N ILE A 16 1.06 -3.42 8.83
CA ILE A 16 0.05 -2.38 8.58
C ILE A 16 -1.17 -2.61 9.45
N LEU A 17 -1.67 -3.85 9.49
CA LEU A 17 -2.85 -4.21 10.27
C LEU A 17 -2.62 -4.11 11.79
N ALA A 18 -1.37 -4.23 12.24
CA ALA A 18 -1.00 -4.14 13.65
C ALA A 18 -0.46 -2.76 14.08
N SER A 19 -0.29 -1.82 13.15
CA SER A 19 0.28 -0.49 13.43
C SER A 19 -0.79 0.56 13.68
N ASP A 20 -0.45 1.52 14.55
CA ASP A 20 -1.20 2.76 14.71
C ASP A 20 -1.01 3.68 13.49
N ASP A 21 -1.96 4.61 13.26
CA ASP A 21 -2.04 5.46 12.05
C ASP A 21 -0.71 6.16 11.68
N MET A 22 0.07 6.59 12.67
CA MET A 22 1.33 7.32 12.43
C MET A 22 2.40 6.49 11.71
N HIS A 23 2.39 5.15 11.85
CA HIS A 23 3.30 4.26 11.12
C HIS A 23 2.64 3.62 9.89
N ARG A 24 1.32 3.71 9.78
CA ARG A 24 0.54 3.12 8.70
C ARG A 24 0.92 3.71 7.35
N ASP A 25 1.05 5.03 7.24
CA ASP A 25 1.42 5.70 5.97
C ASP A 25 2.79 5.25 5.45
N TRP A 26 3.77 5.17 6.33
CA TRP A 26 5.11 4.71 5.96
C TRP A 26 5.10 3.25 5.51
N LEU A 27 4.36 2.39 6.22
CA LEU A 27 4.22 0.98 5.85
C LEU A 27 3.43 0.79 4.55
N MET A 28 2.39 1.59 4.31
CA MET A 28 1.62 1.60 3.07
C MET A 28 2.50 2.00 1.88
N HIS A 29 3.34 3.02 2.05
CA HIS A 29 4.30 3.40 1.02
C HIS A 29 5.30 2.26 0.75
N ARG A 30 5.78 1.60 1.79
CA ARG A 30 6.67 0.43 1.65
C ARG A 30 5.98 -0.75 0.95
N LEU A 31 4.70 -0.95 1.21
CA LEU A 31 3.87 -1.96 0.56
C LEU A 31 3.70 -1.65 -0.94
N GLN A 32 3.50 -0.38 -1.31
CA GLN A 32 3.43 0.06 -2.72
C GLN A 32 4.73 -0.25 -3.46
N GLU A 33 5.88 0.10 -2.88
CA GLU A 33 7.20 -0.19 -3.48
C GLU A 33 7.41 -1.71 -3.68
N ALA A 34 7.06 -2.51 -2.68
CA ALA A 34 7.20 -3.96 -2.73
C ALA A 34 6.23 -4.60 -3.75
N ALA A 35 4.99 -4.13 -3.82
CA ALA A 35 4.02 -4.57 -4.82
C ALA A 35 4.49 -4.24 -6.24
N ALA A 36 4.96 -3.02 -6.49
CA ALA A 36 5.50 -2.62 -7.79
C ALA A 36 6.72 -3.47 -8.19
N ALA A 37 7.58 -3.84 -7.22
CA ALA A 37 8.71 -4.73 -7.47
C ALA A 37 8.25 -6.14 -7.87
N ILE A 38 7.21 -6.69 -7.24
CA ILE A 38 6.61 -7.99 -7.60
C ILE A 38 6.03 -7.95 -9.01
N GLU A 39 5.30 -6.90 -9.37
CA GLU A 39 4.72 -6.75 -10.71
C GLU A 39 5.81 -6.64 -11.80
N ASN A 40 6.91 -5.94 -11.52
CA ASN A 40 8.05 -5.88 -12.43
C ASN A 40 8.74 -7.24 -12.62
N LEU A 41 8.65 -8.14 -11.64
CA LEU A 41 9.13 -9.52 -11.76
C LEU A 41 8.14 -10.42 -12.52
N GLY A 42 6.99 -9.90 -12.93
CA GLY A 42 5.91 -10.66 -13.58
C GLY A 42 5.14 -11.56 -12.61
N GLU A 43 5.26 -11.30 -11.31
CA GLU A 43 4.55 -12.03 -10.27
C GLU A 43 3.26 -11.30 -9.87
N GLU A 44 2.29 -12.05 -9.38
CA GLU A 44 1.03 -11.48 -8.90
C GLU A 44 1.19 -10.94 -7.48
N VAL A 45 0.72 -9.71 -7.28
CA VAL A 45 0.62 -9.09 -5.95
C VAL A 45 -0.43 -9.83 -5.12
N PRO A 46 -0.12 -10.22 -3.87
CA PRO A 46 -1.08 -10.83 -2.95
C PRO A 46 -2.39 -10.05 -2.82
N ALA A 47 -3.50 -10.78 -2.71
CA ALA A 47 -4.84 -10.18 -2.69
C ALA A 47 -5.05 -9.21 -1.51
N ASP A 48 -4.50 -9.53 -0.34
CA ASP A 48 -4.63 -8.67 0.85
C ASP A 48 -3.84 -7.37 0.71
N ALA A 49 -2.66 -7.42 0.09
CA ALA A 49 -1.90 -6.23 -0.26
C ALA A 49 -2.66 -5.37 -1.28
N ARG A 50 -3.24 -5.98 -2.32
CA ARG A 50 -4.08 -5.25 -3.29
C ARG A 50 -5.26 -4.54 -2.63
N LYS A 51 -5.96 -5.20 -1.70
CA LYS A 51 -7.07 -4.57 -0.96
C LYS A 51 -6.63 -3.36 -0.16
N LEU A 52 -5.50 -3.47 0.55
CA LEU A 52 -4.96 -2.35 1.31
C LEU A 52 -4.55 -1.19 0.41
N LEU A 53 -3.91 -1.49 -0.73
CA LEU A 53 -3.49 -0.49 -1.69
C LEU A 53 -4.68 0.24 -2.33
N GLN A 54 -5.74 -0.47 -2.70
CA GLN A 54 -6.96 0.12 -3.26
C GLN A 54 -7.72 0.96 -2.22
N GLY A 55 -7.78 0.51 -0.97
CA GLY A 55 -8.45 1.26 0.10
C GLY A 55 -7.71 2.53 0.53
N ALA A 56 -6.40 2.67 0.24
CA ALA A 56 -5.66 3.91 0.51
C ALA A 56 -5.88 5.01 -0.54
N ASP A 57 -6.27 4.65 -1.75
CA ASP A 57 -6.65 5.62 -2.79
C ASP A 57 -8.05 6.23 -2.52
N GLU A 58 -8.95 5.51 -1.83
CA GLU A 58 -10.29 6.02 -1.48
C GLU A 58 -10.27 7.17 -0.46
N ASP A 59 -9.25 7.26 0.39
CA ASP A 59 -9.07 8.38 1.35
C ASP A 59 -8.42 9.63 0.71
N ALA A 60 -7.92 9.54 -0.54
CA ALA A 60 -7.22 10.64 -1.21
C ALA A 60 -8.13 11.58 -2.03
N ASP A 61 -9.41 11.22 -2.23
CA ASP A 61 -10.38 11.96 -3.06
C ASP A 61 -11.39 12.81 -2.25
N ASP A 62 -11.27 12.93 -0.93
CA ASP A 62 -12.11 13.82 -0.09
C ASP A 62 -11.48 15.20 0.14
N ALA A 63 -10.50 15.58 -0.68
CA ALA A 63 -10.08 16.96 -0.86
C ALA A 63 -10.76 17.52 -2.12
N GLU A 64 -12.09 17.61 -2.09
CA GLU A 64 -12.85 18.46 -3.01
C GLU A 64 -12.27 19.88 -2.89
N PHE A 65 -11.37 20.23 -3.82
CA PHE A 65 -10.94 21.59 -4.05
C PHE A 65 -12.21 22.42 -4.24
N GLU A 66 -12.63 23.15 -3.20
CA GLU A 66 -13.68 24.15 -3.28
C GLU A 66 -13.31 25.13 -4.39
N ASN A 67 -13.94 24.93 -5.53
CA ASN A 67 -13.72 25.71 -6.73
C ASN A 67 -14.71 26.89 -6.69
N PHE A 68 -14.15 28.11 -6.69
CA PHE A 68 -14.73 29.42 -7.04
C PHE A 68 -15.49 30.25 -5.97
N PRO A 69 -15.51 31.61 -6.08
CA PRO A 69 -15.12 32.43 -7.24
C PRO A 69 -14.15 33.60 -6.99
N VAL A 70 -13.42 33.99 -8.04
CA VAL A 70 -12.77 35.32 -8.19
C VAL A 70 -13.80 36.42 -8.42
#